data_AF-A0A1R2C7H0-F1
#
_entry.id   AF-A0A1R2C7H0-F1
#
_cell.length_a   1.000
_cell.length_b   1.000
_cell.length_c   1.000
_cell.angle_alpha   90.00
_cell.angle_beta   90.00
_cell.angle_gamma   90.00
#
_symmetry.space_group_name_H-M   'P 1'
#
loop_
_entity.id
_entity.type
_entity.pdbx_description
1 polymer ?
#
loop_
_entity_poly.entity_id
_entity_poly.type
_entity_poly.pdbx_seq_one_letter_code
_entity_poly.pdbx_strand_id
1 'polypeptide(L)'
;MNMFSEEKGKALKLPPIRMTEKGIDQTQDRPEEKAEIILPMKRQATNPSGYAKLYGKEISCIIQYTEVILGRTNPKNKKECFIPLGDHKKISRKHAKIFWNTDKGCFQIQNIGKNPIIVNKVDVLSNEIVDLLGKTPIKIGPACFYFLLPN
;
A
#
# COMPACT_ATOMS: atom_id res chain seq x y z
N MET A 1 40.51 61.42 -34.98
CA MET A 1 39.52 60.96 -35.98
C MET A 1 38.32 60.46 -35.20
N ASN A 2 37.33 61.34 -34.97
CA ASN A 2 36.16 61.09 -34.12
C ASN A 2 34.98 60.69 -35.01
N MET A 3 34.30 59.59 -34.71
CA MET A 3 33.02 59.23 -35.29
C MET A 3 31.92 59.34 -34.22
N PHE A 4 31.06 60.35 -34.38
CA PHE A 4 29.79 60.54 -33.68
C PHE A 4 28.64 60.31 -34.68
N SER A 5 27.44 60.01 -34.13
CA SER A 5 26.08 59.95 -34.72
C SER A 5 25.56 58.52 -34.91
N GLU A 6 24.33 58.13 -34.53
CA GLU A 6 23.12 58.88 -34.14
C GLU A 6 22.12 57.93 -33.45
N GLU A 7 21.46 58.39 -32.38
CA GLU A 7 20.29 57.76 -31.75
C GLU A 7 18.99 58.08 -32.52
N LYS A 8 18.04 57.13 -32.56
CA LYS A 8 16.61 57.47 -32.65
C LYS A 8 15.75 56.56 -31.76
N GLY A 9 15.29 57.13 -30.64
CA GLY A 9 14.23 56.57 -29.82
C GLY A 9 12.83 56.77 -30.41
N LYS A 10 11.89 55.92 -30.01
CA LYS A 10 10.44 56.18 -30.07
C LYS A 10 9.77 55.60 -28.83
N ALA A 11 9.17 56.48 -28.03
CA ALA A 11 8.22 56.13 -26.99
C ALA A 11 6.88 56.78 -27.34
N LEU A 12 5.78 56.02 -27.26
CA LEU A 12 4.42 56.53 -27.12
C LEU A 12 3.66 55.58 -26.17
N LYS A 13 2.94 56.17 -25.21
CA LYS A 13 2.22 55.52 -24.10
C LYS A 13 0.76 55.99 -24.10
N LEU A 14 -0.12 55.18 -23.47
CA LEU A 14 -1.46 55.46 -22.86
C LEU A 14 -2.63 54.71 -23.56
N PRO A 15 -3.80 54.47 -22.90
CA PRO A 15 -4.13 54.12 -21.49
C PRO A 15 -5.10 52.88 -21.42
N PRO A 16 -5.70 52.49 -20.26
CA PRO A 16 -6.12 51.11 -19.95
C PRO A 16 -7.56 50.75 -20.33
N ILE A 17 -7.88 49.45 -20.39
CA ILE A 17 -9.26 48.96 -20.41
C ILE A 17 -9.45 47.92 -19.29
N ARG A 18 -10.44 48.19 -18.42
CA ARG A 18 -10.93 47.33 -17.33
C ARG A 18 -12.32 46.85 -17.71
N MET A 19 -12.54 45.53 -17.72
CA MET A 19 -13.88 44.94 -17.63
C MET A 19 -13.81 43.70 -16.73
N THR A 20 -14.58 43.76 -15.64
CA THR A 20 -15.01 42.68 -14.73
C THR A 20 -15.82 41.62 -15.49
N GLU A 21 -15.83 40.34 -15.10
CA GLU A 21 -16.88 39.68 -14.27
C GLU A 21 -16.44 38.23 -13.97
N LYS A 22 -16.31 37.83 -12.70
CA LYS A 22 -17.25 37.00 -11.89
C LYS A 22 -17.53 35.57 -12.41
N GLY A 23 -17.06 34.60 -11.62
CA GLY A 23 -17.34 33.16 -11.63
C GLY A 23 -16.81 32.55 -10.32
N ILE A 24 -17.47 32.61 -9.14
CA ILE A 24 -18.35 31.55 -8.55
C ILE A 24 -18.01 30.13 -9.07
N ASP A 25 -17.82 29.07 -8.30
CA ASP A 25 -18.20 28.70 -6.93
C ASP A 25 -17.35 27.49 -6.49
N GLN A 26 -17.29 27.28 -5.18
CA GLN A 26 -16.77 26.12 -4.48
C GLN A 26 -17.49 24.84 -4.91
N THR A 27 -16.79 23.71 -5.05
CA THR A 27 -17.34 22.36 -4.79
C THR A 27 -16.15 21.42 -4.56
N GLN A 28 -15.79 21.07 -3.32
CA GLN A 28 -16.36 20.05 -2.43
C GLN A 28 -15.62 18.70 -2.54
N ASP A 29 -15.27 18.20 -1.36
CA ASP A 29 -14.78 16.86 -1.04
C ASP A 29 -15.16 15.74 -2.03
N ARG A 30 -14.16 14.92 -2.38
CA ARG A 30 -14.39 13.50 -2.66
C ARG A 30 -13.15 12.69 -2.28
N PRO A 31 -13.31 11.55 -1.59
CA PRO A 31 -12.28 11.00 -0.72
C PRO A 31 -11.22 10.27 -1.52
N GLU A 32 -10.03 10.18 -0.94
CA GLU A 32 -8.96 9.27 -1.37
C GLU A 32 -9.55 7.87 -1.61
N GLU A 33 -9.70 7.53 -2.88
CA GLU A 33 -10.07 6.21 -3.33
C GLU A 33 -8.91 5.28 -2.93
N LYS A 34 -9.02 4.71 -1.73
CA LYS A 34 -8.20 3.58 -1.30
C LYS A 34 -8.47 2.46 -2.30
N ALA A 35 -7.65 2.39 -3.34
CA ALA A 35 -7.66 1.29 -4.28
C ALA A 35 -7.47 -0.01 -3.49
N GLU A 36 -8.56 -0.71 -3.20
CA GLU A 36 -8.50 -2.10 -2.80
C GLU A 36 -7.89 -2.84 -3.98
N ILE A 37 -6.63 -3.25 -3.83
CA ILE A 37 -5.93 -4.08 -4.80
C ILE A 37 -6.62 -5.47 -4.76
N ILE A 38 -7.69 -5.61 -5.55
CA ILE A 38 -8.26 -6.92 -5.86
C ILE A 38 -7.33 -7.54 -6.91
N LEU A 39 -6.47 -8.46 -6.47
CA LEU A 39 -5.59 -9.23 -7.36
C LEU A 39 -6.46 -10.03 -8.36
N PRO A 40 -6.31 -9.83 -9.69
CA PRO A 40 -7.10 -10.57 -10.66
C PRO A 40 -6.65 -12.05 -10.71
N MET A 41 -7.56 -12.96 -10.36
CA MET A 41 -7.37 -14.42 -10.38
C MET A 41 -7.67 -15.05 -11.74
N LYS A 42 -6.87 -16.05 -12.11
CA LYS A 42 -7.33 -17.21 -12.90
C LYS A 42 -7.91 -18.21 -11.89
N ARG A 43 -9.24 -18.38 -11.88
CA ARG A 43 -9.93 -19.34 -10.99
C ARG A 43 -9.48 -20.76 -11.33
N GLN A 44 -8.68 -21.39 -10.48
CA GLN A 44 -8.60 -22.84 -10.42
C GLN A 44 -9.50 -23.29 -9.27
N ALA A 45 -10.57 -24.01 -9.63
CA ALA A 45 -11.39 -24.73 -8.67
C ALA A 45 -10.58 -25.88 -8.05
N THR A 46 -10.95 -26.29 -6.84
CA THR A 46 -10.36 -27.34 -5.99
C THR A 46 -9.32 -26.84 -4.98
N ASN A 47 -9.82 -26.37 -3.84
CA ASN A 47 -9.42 -26.71 -2.46
C ASN A 47 -10.29 -25.85 -1.53
N PRO A 48 -10.72 -26.31 -0.34
CA PRO A 48 -11.30 -25.44 0.67
C PRO A 48 -10.19 -24.53 1.21
N SER A 49 -9.79 -23.54 0.41
CA SER A 49 -8.87 -22.50 0.85
C SER A 49 -9.60 -21.66 1.89
N GLY A 50 -8.98 -21.54 3.07
CA GLY A 50 -9.50 -20.64 4.10
C GLY A 50 -9.61 -19.23 3.52
N TYR A 51 -10.75 -18.58 3.75
CA TYR A 51 -10.87 -17.15 3.51
C TYR A 51 -10.39 -16.42 4.76
N ALA A 52 -9.56 -15.40 4.61
CA ALA A 52 -9.19 -14.50 5.70
C ALA A 52 -9.10 -13.07 5.18
N LYS A 53 -9.33 -12.09 6.04
CA LYS A 53 -9.18 -10.67 5.70
C LYS A 53 -8.01 -10.06 6.49
N LEU A 54 -7.14 -9.33 5.81
CA LEU A 54 -6.19 -8.43 6.43
C LEU A 54 -6.77 -7.03 6.41
N TYR A 55 -6.83 -6.38 7.57
CA TYR A 55 -7.42 -5.05 7.70
C TYR A 55 -6.60 -4.15 8.62
N GLY A 56 -6.11 -3.04 8.10
CA GLY A 56 -5.31 -2.05 8.80
C GLY A 56 -5.38 -0.69 8.11
N LYS A 57 -4.55 0.25 8.58
CA LYS A 57 -4.57 1.63 8.08
C LYS A 57 -4.29 1.73 6.58
N GLU A 58 -3.28 0.98 6.13
CA GLU A 58 -2.72 1.02 4.77
C GLU A 58 -2.98 -0.28 3.99
N ILE A 59 -3.72 -1.23 4.56
CA ILE A 59 -3.97 -2.54 3.97
C ILE A 59 -5.42 -2.96 4.21
N SER A 60 -6.14 -3.26 3.14
CA SER A 60 -7.43 -3.96 3.16
C SER A 60 -7.42 -4.96 2.02
N CYS A 61 -7.30 -6.25 2.34
CA CYS A 61 -7.34 -7.29 1.32
C CYS A 61 -7.92 -8.60 1.87
N ILE A 62 -8.49 -9.38 0.96
CA ILE A 62 -9.01 -10.72 1.25
C ILE A 62 -7.99 -11.74 0.72
N ILE A 63 -7.56 -12.63 1.59
CA ILE A 63 -6.76 -13.81 1.28
C ILE A 63 -7.74 -14.90 0.80
N GLN A 64 -7.59 -15.29 -0.46
CA GLN A 64 -8.32 -16.40 -1.08
C GLN A 64 -7.41 -17.59 -1.42
N TYR A 65 -6.12 -17.44 -1.15
CA TYR A 65 -5.06 -18.42 -1.43
C TYR A 65 -4.68 -19.19 -0.16
N THR A 66 -4.20 -20.41 -0.33
CA THR A 66 -3.66 -21.22 0.77
C THR A 66 -2.39 -20.62 1.37
N GLU A 67 -1.64 -19.86 0.59
CA GLU A 67 -0.41 -19.17 0.99
C GLU A 67 -0.35 -17.77 0.39
N VAL A 68 0.05 -16.79 1.19
CA VAL A 68 0.36 -15.43 0.74
C VAL A 68 1.65 -14.94 1.38
N ILE A 69 2.44 -14.20 0.60
CA ILE A 69 3.68 -13.58 1.05
C ILE A 69 3.43 -12.09 1.27
N LEU A 70 3.82 -11.57 2.43
CA LEU A 70 3.79 -10.15 2.73
C LEU A 70 5.21 -9.58 2.71
N GLY A 71 5.36 -8.37 2.22
CA GLY A 71 6.67 -7.73 2.20
C GLY A 71 6.70 -6.33 1.64
N ARG A 72 7.92 -5.80 1.51
CA ARG A 72 8.17 -4.46 1.00
C ARG A 72 7.78 -4.36 -0.47
N THR A 73 7.09 -3.28 -0.84
CA THR A 73 6.69 -3.00 -2.21
C THR A 73 7.89 -3.06 -3.15
N ASN A 74 7.77 -3.80 -4.25
CA ASN A 74 8.77 -3.83 -5.32
C ASN A 74 8.04 -3.98 -6.66
N PRO A 75 8.27 -3.09 -7.64
CA PRO A 75 7.61 -3.14 -8.94
C PRO A 75 7.85 -4.46 -9.70
N LYS A 76 8.92 -5.20 -9.38
CA LYS A 76 9.23 -6.51 -9.98
C LYS A 76 8.51 -7.69 -9.31
N ASN A 77 7.89 -7.50 -8.14
CA ASN A 77 7.27 -8.55 -7.33
C ASN A 77 5.76 -8.67 -7.54
N LYS A 78 5.24 -8.35 -8.74
CA LYS A 78 3.82 -8.55 -9.11
C LYS A 78 3.44 -10.03 -9.27
N LYS A 79 3.98 -10.92 -8.42
CA LYS A 79 3.59 -12.34 -8.42
C LYS A 79 2.22 -12.47 -7.75
N GLU A 80 1.46 -13.48 -8.19
CA GLU A 80 0.03 -13.64 -7.94
C GLU A 80 -0.38 -13.82 -6.45
N CYS A 81 0.57 -14.03 -5.53
CA CYS A 81 0.30 -14.16 -4.09
C CYS A 81 1.23 -13.28 -3.22
N PHE A 82 1.42 -12.01 -3.61
CA PHE A 82 2.22 -11.04 -2.85
C PHE A 82 1.39 -9.84 -2.38
N ILE A 83 1.46 -9.53 -1.09
CA ILE A 83 0.77 -8.42 -0.46
C ILE A 83 1.81 -7.35 -0.05
N PRO A 84 1.80 -6.17 -0.70
CA PRO A 84 2.71 -5.09 -0.35
C PRO A 84 2.33 -4.45 1.00
N LEU A 85 3.32 -4.21 1.85
CA LEU A 85 3.18 -3.54 3.15
C LEU A 85 3.79 -2.12 3.16
N GLY A 86 3.99 -1.53 1.98
CA GLY A 86 4.67 -0.25 1.80
C GLY A 86 6.18 -0.37 1.52
N ASP A 87 6.83 0.76 1.26
CA ASP A 87 8.27 0.83 0.95
C ASP A 87 9.09 1.32 2.16
N HIS A 88 9.31 0.41 3.12
CA HIS A 88 10.07 0.72 4.33
C HIS A 88 11.27 -0.19 4.52
N LYS A 89 12.43 0.37 4.87
CA LYS A 89 13.67 -0.40 5.15
C LYS A 89 13.53 -1.42 6.29
N LYS A 90 12.58 -1.20 7.21
CA LYS A 90 12.25 -2.14 8.29
C LYS A 90 11.43 -3.35 7.82
N ILE A 91 10.91 -3.33 6.59
CA ILE A 91 10.18 -4.43 5.97
C ILE A 91 11.09 -5.09 4.94
N SER A 92 11.21 -6.41 5.02
CA SER A 92 11.98 -7.20 4.06
C SER A 92 11.19 -7.36 2.75
N ARG A 93 11.86 -7.53 1.61
CA ARG A 93 11.19 -7.74 0.30
C ARG A 93 10.21 -8.92 0.32
N LYS A 94 10.56 -9.97 1.05
CA LYS A 94 9.67 -11.02 1.54
C LYS A 94 9.87 -11.05 3.05
N HIS A 95 8.84 -10.79 3.83
CA HIS A 95 8.97 -10.58 5.26
C HIS A 95 8.17 -11.58 6.07
N ALA A 96 6.93 -11.83 5.67
CA ALA A 96 6.09 -12.81 6.31
C ALA A 96 5.43 -13.70 5.29
N LYS A 97 5.09 -14.92 5.70
CA LYS A 97 4.27 -15.84 4.94
C LYS A 97 3.09 -16.24 5.81
N ILE A 98 1.88 -15.99 5.33
CA ILE A 98 0.65 -16.51 5.96
C ILE A 98 0.21 -17.70 5.13
N PHE A 99 -0.06 -18.82 5.80
CA PHE A 99 -0.47 -20.05 5.11
C PHE A 99 -1.46 -20.85 5.97
N TRP A 100 -2.30 -21.66 5.30
CA TRP A 100 -3.19 -22.60 5.97
C TRP A 100 -2.44 -23.87 6.35
N ASN A 101 -2.44 -24.21 7.64
CA ASN A 101 -1.94 -25.49 8.13
C ASN A 101 -3.09 -26.51 8.10
N THR A 102 -2.98 -27.51 7.23
CA THR A 102 -4.00 -28.56 7.06
C THR A 102 -4.09 -29.49 8.27
N ASP A 103 -2.99 -29.72 8.96
CA ASP A 103 -2.92 -30.66 10.09
C ASP A 103 -3.60 -30.06 11.33
N LYS A 104 -3.42 -28.74 11.54
CA LYS A 104 -4.03 -27.99 12.65
C LYS A 104 -5.39 -27.40 12.30
N GLY A 105 -5.74 -27.31 11.02
CA GLY A 105 -6.94 -26.62 10.55
C GLY A 105 -6.97 -25.14 10.92
N CYS A 106 -5.82 -24.46 10.90
CA CYS A 106 -5.72 -23.04 11.24
C CYS A 106 -4.73 -22.30 10.34
N PHE A 107 -4.84 -20.97 10.29
CA PHE A 107 -3.82 -20.14 9.64
C PHE A 107 -2.61 -20.00 10.55
N GLN A 108 -1.42 -19.98 9.94
CA GLN A 108 -0.17 -19.69 10.60
C GLN A 108 0.56 -18.54 9.89
N ILE A 109 1.36 -17.81 10.65
CA ILE A 109 2.30 -16.82 10.12
C ILE A 109 3.73 -17.27 10.42
N GLN A 110 4.56 -17.29 9.37
CA GLN A 110 5.99 -17.51 9.48
C GLN A 110 6.73 -16.19 9.21
N ASN A 111 7.67 -15.84 10.10
CA ASN A 111 8.62 -14.78 9.80
C ASN A 111 9.74 -15.32 8.92
N ILE A 112 9.90 -14.76 7.72
CA ILE A 112 10.99 -15.07 6.78
C ILE A 112 11.90 -13.86 6.55
N GLY A 113 11.62 -12.76 7.26
CA GLY A 113 12.35 -11.51 7.19
C GLY A 113 13.51 -11.43 8.19
N LYS A 114 14.24 -10.32 8.12
CA LYS A 114 15.36 -10.02 9.03
C LYS A 114 14.89 -9.45 10.37
N ASN A 115 13.89 -8.58 10.34
CA ASN A 115 13.36 -7.94 11.55
C ASN A 115 12.20 -8.78 12.12
N PRO A 116 11.93 -8.69 13.43
CA PRO A 116 10.83 -9.43 14.05
C PRO A 116 9.47 -8.93 13.57
N ILE A 117 8.48 -9.81 13.68
CA ILE A 117 7.06 -9.52 13.53
C ILE A 117 6.45 -9.49 14.93
N ILE A 118 5.61 -8.52 15.24
CA ILE A 118 4.87 -8.52 16.50
C ILE A 118 3.49 -9.10 16.24
N VAL A 119 3.17 -10.24 16.86
CA VAL A 119 1.86 -10.91 16.78
C VAL A 119 1.28 -10.99 18.19
N ASN A 120 0.09 -10.43 18.43
CA ASN A 120 -0.50 -10.40 19.78
C ASN A 120 0.42 -9.86 20.89
N LYS A 121 1.23 -8.83 20.57
CA LYS A 121 2.25 -8.23 21.45
C LYS A 121 3.46 -9.12 21.76
N VAL A 122 3.60 -10.25 21.07
CA VAL A 122 4.76 -11.14 21.17
C VAL A 122 5.64 -10.97 19.93
N ASP A 123 6.95 -10.86 20.14
CA ASP A 123 7.92 -10.82 19.04
C ASP A 123 8.14 -12.22 18.47
N VAL A 124 8.02 -12.33 17.14
CA VAL A 124 8.26 -13.52 16.33
C VAL A 124 9.54 -13.30 15.54
N LEU A 125 10.59 -14.05 15.89
CA LEU A 125 11.92 -13.95 15.30
C LEU A 125 11.99 -14.65 13.93
N SER A 126 13.10 -14.46 13.23
CA SER A 126 13.29 -15.05 11.90
C SER A 126 13.18 -16.57 11.95
N ASN A 127 12.44 -17.15 10.99
CA ASN A 127 12.09 -18.56 10.86
C ASN A 127 11.10 -19.11 11.89
N GLU A 128 10.62 -18.33 12.85
CA GLU A 128 9.57 -18.76 13.77
C GLU A 128 8.19 -18.74 13.10
N ILE A 129 7.32 -19.63 13.59
CA ILE A 129 5.96 -19.83 13.11
C ILE A 129 5.00 -19.73 14.28
N VAL A 130 3.92 -18.95 14.12
CA VAL A 130 2.90 -18.76 15.15
C VAL A 130 1.51 -18.95 14.54
N ASP A 131 0.61 -19.58 15.31
CA ASP A 131 -0.78 -19.80 14.92
C ASP A 131 -1.56 -18.47 14.98
N LEU A 132 -2.40 -18.22 13.97
CA LEU A 132 -3.23 -17.02 13.88
C LEU A 132 -4.67 -17.35 14.27
N LEU A 133 -5.15 -16.64 15.29
CA LEU A 133 -6.56 -16.65 15.70
C LEU A 133 -7.31 -15.49 15.02
N GLY A 134 -8.64 -15.58 14.97
CA GLY A 134 -9.46 -14.46 14.51
C GLY A 134 -9.22 -13.19 15.35
N LYS A 135 -9.18 -12.03 14.69
CA LYS A 135 -8.94 -10.72 15.31
C LYS A 135 -7.53 -10.57 15.92
N THR A 136 -6.54 -11.27 15.38
CA THR A 136 -5.13 -11.16 15.81
C THR A 136 -4.48 -9.88 15.27
N PRO A 137 -4.04 -8.92 16.10
CA PRO A 137 -3.18 -7.82 15.68
C PRO A 137 -1.79 -8.29 15.27
N ILE A 138 -1.32 -7.78 14.13
CA ILE A 138 -0.01 -8.04 13.53
C ILE A 138 0.65 -6.71 13.22
N LYS A 139 1.94 -6.59 13.56
CA LYS A 139 2.77 -5.45 13.22
C LYS A 139 4.09 -5.89 12.59
N ILE A 140 4.37 -5.34 11.41
CA ILE A 140 5.56 -5.59 10.60
C ILE A 140 6.20 -4.24 10.27
N GLY A 141 7.28 -3.89 10.97
CA GLY A 141 7.86 -2.55 10.86
C GLY A 141 6.82 -1.47 11.20
N PRO A 142 6.53 -0.50 10.31
CA PRO A 142 5.46 0.48 10.49
C PRO A 142 4.06 -0.05 10.14
N ALA A 143 3.95 -1.13 9.36
CA ALA A 143 2.66 -1.67 8.93
C ALA A 143 1.95 -2.35 10.11
N CYS A 144 0.75 -1.90 10.44
CA CYS A 144 -0.08 -2.44 11.52
C CYS A 144 -1.46 -2.82 10.97
N PHE A 145 -1.88 -4.06 11.21
CA PHE A 145 -3.13 -4.61 10.69
C PHE A 145 -3.64 -5.76 11.55
N TYR A 146 -4.91 -6.11 11.39
CA TYR A 146 -5.55 -7.24 12.01
C TYR A 146 -5.73 -8.36 11.00
N PHE A 147 -5.53 -9.59 11.47
CA PHE A 147 -5.94 -10.81 10.79
C PHE A 147 -7.35 -11.18 11.26
N LEU A 148 -8.27 -11.32 10.31
CA LEU A 148 -9.69 -11.59 10.56
C LEU A 148 -10.09 -12.88 9.85
N LEU A 149 -10.73 -13.79 10.58
CA LEU A 149 -11.42 -14.92 10.00
C LEU A 149 -12.87 -14.52 9.70
N PRO A 150 -13.50 -15.10 8.66
CA PRO A 150 -14.95 -15.01 8.47
C PRO A 150 -15.63 -15.63 9.71
N ASN A 151 -16.60 -14.92 10.26
CA ASN A 151 -17.47 -15.44 11.31
C ASN A 151 -18.56 -16.32 10.71
#